data_AF-A0A441UK94-F1
#
_entry.id   AF-A0A441UK94-F1
#
_cell.length_a   1.000
_cell.length_b   1.000
_cell.length_c   1.000
_cell.angle_alpha   90.00
_cell.angle_beta   90.00
_cell.angle_gamma   90.00
#
_symmetry.space_group_name_H-M   'P 1'
#
loop_
_entity.id
_entity.type
_entity.pdbx_description
1 polymer ?
#
loop_
_entity_poly.entity_id
_entity_poly.type
_entity_poly.pdbx_seq_one_letter_code
_entity_poly.pdbx_strand_id
1 'polypeptide(L)'
;MTKTILVTLGLTLATAMFAAEAATMVPPGNSHVEQPNIPGASSRRTQATNSTFQAKYRKIYALLQHDAGLRGKIEQAAATYGIDPMHIVGAIVGEHTYNVDAYDRLQTYYVKAISYLSSKLSFAYEGEDITDFVERPQFRECVGKSDSYELWECREQVWNLSFRGKTVGGESFPDDRFGATFFQPFYAGQTFGLGQLNPLTALQMSDLVHQVSGLPKLDVGDPNAVYKTIMDPDLTLDYVAATIRKSIDAYQSIAGFDISGNPGITSTLYNVGNPEQRAHALKAENDRRRAAGESEKLPEENYYGWLVNDKLPELKALF
;
A
#
# COMPACT_ATOMS: atom_id res chain seq x y z
N MET A 1 -58.21 55.93 12.29
CA MET A 1 -57.54 55.20 13.38
C MET A 1 -57.30 53.77 12.92
N THR A 2 -56.03 53.36 12.80
CA THR A 2 -55.48 52.00 13.05
C THR A 2 -56.15 50.78 12.38
N LYS A 3 -55.50 49.90 11.59
CA LYS A 3 -54.12 49.37 11.60
C LYS A 3 -53.76 48.82 10.21
N THR A 4 -52.54 49.09 9.80
CA THR A 4 -51.78 48.42 8.74
C THR A 4 -51.47 46.98 9.16
N ILE A 5 -51.74 45.97 8.32
CA ILE A 5 -51.22 44.61 8.49
C ILE A 5 -50.17 44.39 7.40
N LEU A 6 -48.90 44.47 7.78
CA LEU A 6 -47.78 43.98 7.00
C LEU A 6 -47.77 42.45 7.07
N VAL A 7 -47.82 41.78 5.92
CA VAL A 7 -47.51 40.36 5.81
C VAL A 7 -46.05 40.26 5.38
N THR A 8 -45.15 40.01 6.32
CA THR A 8 -43.77 39.59 6.06
C THR A 8 -43.74 38.07 5.91
N LEU A 9 -43.58 37.60 4.68
CA LEU A 9 -43.31 36.18 4.39
C LEU A 9 -41.82 35.92 4.61
N GLY A 10 -41.46 35.36 5.76
CA GLY A 10 -40.09 34.96 6.09
C GLY A 10 -39.70 33.69 5.36
N LEU A 11 -38.70 33.77 4.50
CA LEU A 11 -38.06 32.63 3.85
C LEU A 11 -37.08 31.98 4.84
N THR A 12 -37.49 30.90 5.51
CA THR A 12 -36.58 30.10 6.34
C THR A 12 -35.71 29.23 5.44
N LEU A 13 -34.46 29.65 5.23
CA LEU A 13 -33.40 28.81 4.71
C LEU A 13 -33.09 27.74 5.78
N ALA A 14 -33.60 26.53 5.61
CA ALA A 14 -33.16 25.39 6.40
C ALA A 14 -31.79 24.93 5.88
N THR A 15 -30.71 25.45 6.47
CA THR A 15 -29.39 24.86 6.31
C THR A 15 -29.38 23.50 6.98
N ALA A 16 -29.52 22.43 6.19
CA ALA A 16 -29.20 21.09 6.63
C ALA A 16 -27.69 21.06 6.96
N MET A 17 -27.35 21.18 8.24
CA MET A 17 -26.01 20.88 8.70
C MET A 17 -25.84 19.37 8.60
N PHE A 18 -25.18 18.90 7.54
CA PHE A 18 -24.63 17.55 7.54
C PHE A 18 -23.58 17.52 8.65
N ALA A 19 -23.87 16.83 9.74
CA ALA A 19 -22.85 16.50 10.72
C ALA A 19 -21.81 15.62 10.00
N ALA A 20 -20.58 16.11 9.89
CA ALA A 20 -19.47 15.25 9.52
C ALA A 20 -19.27 14.26 10.69
N GLU A 21 -19.71 13.01 10.50
CA GLU A 21 -19.40 11.95 11.46
C GLU A 21 -17.88 11.75 11.47
N ALA A 22 -17.29 11.84 12.66
CA ALA A 22 -15.88 11.53 12.83
C ALA A 22 -15.64 10.05 12.53
N ALA A 23 -14.52 9.73 11.88
CA ALA A 23 -14.17 8.35 11.59
C ALA A 23 -14.08 7.52 12.88
N THR A 24 -14.60 6.31 12.84
CA THR A 24 -14.57 5.35 13.94
C THR A 24 -13.14 4.84 14.14
N MET A 25 -12.56 5.08 15.31
CA MET A 25 -11.25 4.56 15.65
C MET A 25 -11.27 3.03 15.75
N VAL A 26 -10.39 2.37 14.98
CA VAL A 26 -10.21 0.92 15.07
C VAL A 26 -9.34 0.59 16.29
N PRO A 27 -9.79 -0.31 17.19
CA PRO A 27 -9.02 -0.67 18.37
C PRO A 27 -7.63 -1.21 18.00
N PRO A 28 -6.59 -0.95 18.81
CA PRO A 28 -5.28 -1.56 18.62
C PRO A 28 -5.32 -3.07 18.93
N GLY A 29 -4.41 -3.83 18.33
CA GLY A 29 -4.27 -5.27 18.56
C GLY A 29 -5.07 -6.13 17.58
N ASN A 30 -5.13 -7.42 17.87
CA ASN A 30 -5.75 -8.42 17.00
C ASN A 30 -7.24 -8.57 17.24
N SER A 31 -7.99 -8.65 16.14
CA SER A 31 -9.40 -9.00 16.11
C SER A 31 -9.58 -10.50 16.38
N HIS A 32 -8.60 -11.32 15.99
CA HIS A 32 -8.60 -12.77 16.16
C HIS A 32 -7.61 -13.21 17.26
N VAL A 33 -8.04 -14.12 18.14
CA VAL A 33 -7.17 -14.69 19.21
C VAL A 33 -6.05 -15.54 18.61
N GLU A 34 -6.37 -16.30 17.56
CA GLU A 34 -5.42 -17.15 16.85
C GLU A 34 -5.01 -16.51 15.53
N GLN A 35 -3.78 -16.78 15.11
CA GLN A 35 -3.27 -16.28 13.84
C GLN A 35 -4.09 -16.84 12.67
N PRO A 36 -4.58 -15.99 11.75
CA PRO A 36 -5.20 -16.45 10.53
C PRO A 36 -4.28 -17.36 9.69
N ASN A 37 -4.87 -18.21 8.85
CA ASN A 37 -4.11 -19.14 8.02
C ASN A 37 -3.05 -18.44 7.14
N ILE A 38 -1.82 -18.97 7.19
CA ILE A 38 -0.72 -18.50 6.36
C ILE A 38 -0.83 -19.16 4.97
N PRO A 39 -0.80 -18.40 3.86
CA PRO A 39 -0.87 -18.94 2.51
C PRO A 39 0.24 -19.96 2.22
N GLY A 40 -0.11 -21.05 1.54
CA GLY A 40 0.84 -22.13 1.23
C GLY A 40 2.06 -21.68 0.40
N ALA A 41 1.93 -20.61 -0.39
CA ALA A 41 3.06 -20.03 -1.11
C ALA A 41 4.15 -19.48 -0.17
N SER A 42 3.77 -18.82 0.93
CA SER A 42 4.68 -18.32 1.95
C SER A 42 5.40 -19.46 2.68
N SER A 43 4.67 -20.54 2.98
CA SER A 43 5.23 -21.76 3.57
C SER A 43 6.24 -22.43 2.64
N ARG A 44 5.91 -22.58 1.35
CA ARG A 44 6.82 -23.16 0.34
C ARG A 44 8.09 -22.35 0.19
N ARG A 45 8.01 -21.01 0.12
CA ARG A 45 9.21 -20.14 0.04
C ARG A 45 10.10 -20.30 1.26
N THR A 46 9.52 -20.33 2.45
CA THR A 46 10.27 -20.48 3.71
C THR A 46 10.95 -21.85 3.83
N GLN A 47 10.29 -22.90 3.35
CA GLN A 47 10.88 -24.23 3.24
C GLN A 47 12.02 -24.28 2.21
N ALA A 48 11.88 -23.59 1.07
CA ALA A 48 12.91 -23.54 0.04
C ALA A 48 14.22 -22.89 0.52
N THR A 49 14.18 -22.04 1.54
CA THR A 49 15.37 -21.47 2.18
C THR A 49 15.79 -22.20 3.46
N ASN A 50 15.24 -23.39 3.73
CA ASN A 50 15.49 -24.20 4.94
C ASN A 50 15.32 -23.40 6.25
N SER A 51 14.31 -22.54 6.30
CA SER A 51 14.07 -21.62 7.43
C SER A 51 12.70 -21.88 8.08
N THR A 52 12.37 -21.07 9.10
CA THR A 52 11.05 -21.03 9.73
C THR A 52 10.59 -19.57 9.85
N PHE A 53 9.28 -19.32 9.92
CA PHE A 53 8.78 -17.95 10.13
C PHE A 53 9.36 -17.30 11.39
N GLN A 54 9.49 -18.08 12.47
CA GLN A 54 10.12 -17.59 13.71
C GLN A 54 11.59 -17.19 13.49
N ALA A 55 12.37 -18.01 12.77
CA ALA A 55 13.76 -17.68 12.46
C ALA A 55 13.86 -16.41 11.59
N LYS A 56 12.97 -16.27 10.61
CA LYS A 56 12.90 -15.09 9.74
C LYS A 56 12.53 -13.83 10.52
N TYR A 57 11.53 -13.90 11.39
CA TYR A 57 11.16 -12.82 12.31
C TYR A 57 12.36 -12.41 13.18
N ARG A 58 13.03 -13.38 13.80
CA ARG A 58 14.21 -13.11 14.64
C ARG A 58 15.33 -12.43 13.87
N LYS A 59 15.51 -12.77 12.60
CA LYS A 59 16.50 -12.14 11.73
C LYS A 59 16.20 -10.67 11.46
N ILE A 60 14.97 -10.34 11.05
CA ILE A 60 14.60 -8.93 10.82
C ILE A 60 14.59 -8.13 12.12
N TYR A 61 14.15 -8.73 13.22
CA TYR A 61 14.23 -8.12 14.55
C TYR A 61 15.67 -7.77 14.93
N ALA A 62 16.62 -8.70 14.75
CA ALA A 62 18.03 -8.47 15.06
C ALA A 62 18.63 -7.35 14.19
N LEU A 63 18.26 -7.27 12.91
CA LEU A 63 18.67 -6.14 12.05
C LEU A 63 18.22 -4.80 12.64
N LEU A 64 16.94 -4.67 13.01
CA LEU A 64 16.40 -3.45 13.62
C LEU A 64 17.07 -3.14 14.97
N GLN A 65 17.32 -4.16 15.78
CA GLN A 65 17.96 -4.01 17.08
C GLN A 65 19.39 -3.46 16.96
N HIS A 66 20.17 -3.95 15.99
CA HIS A 66 21.58 -3.63 15.85
C HIS A 66 21.87 -2.40 14.98
N ASP A 67 20.93 -2.00 14.11
CA ASP A 67 21.09 -0.89 13.19
C ASP A 67 20.32 0.36 13.67
N ALA A 68 20.94 1.14 14.56
CA ALA A 68 20.37 2.39 15.05
C ALA A 68 20.19 3.43 13.93
N GLY A 69 21.02 3.39 12.88
CA GLY A 69 20.90 4.27 11.72
C GLY A 69 19.64 3.97 10.92
N LEU A 70 19.33 2.69 10.70
CA LEU A 70 18.09 2.27 10.10
C LEU A 70 16.87 2.71 10.93
N ARG A 71 16.89 2.53 12.25
CA ARG A 71 15.80 2.99 13.13
C ARG A 71 15.57 4.49 13.00
N GLY A 72 16.63 5.30 13.04
CA GLY A 72 16.52 6.75 12.86
C GLY A 72 15.93 7.14 11.49
N LYS A 73 16.26 6.42 10.41
CA LYS A 73 15.65 6.65 9.10
C LYS A 73 14.16 6.29 9.06
N ILE A 74 13.77 5.20 9.74
CA ILE A 74 12.36 4.81 9.87
C ILE A 74 11.59 5.88 10.65
N GLU A 75 12.11 6.37 11.78
CA GLU A 75 11.49 7.45 12.56
C GLU A 75 11.36 8.74 11.75
N GLN A 76 12.40 9.10 11.00
CA GLN A 76 12.39 10.27 10.14
C GLN A 76 11.33 10.17 9.05
N ALA A 77 11.28 9.05 8.32
CA ALA A 77 10.26 8.83 7.29
C ALA A 77 8.85 8.85 7.92
N ALA A 78 8.64 8.17 9.06
CA ALA A 78 7.36 8.15 9.74
C ALA A 78 6.89 9.56 10.16
N ALA A 79 7.80 10.35 10.74
CA ALA A 79 7.53 11.74 11.13
C ALA A 79 7.16 12.63 9.93
N THR A 80 7.89 12.50 8.82
CA THR A 80 7.63 13.24 7.57
C THR A 80 6.21 12.99 7.03
N TYR A 81 5.68 11.77 7.16
CA TYR A 81 4.34 11.40 6.69
C TYR A 81 3.26 11.47 7.79
N GLY A 82 3.62 11.91 9.00
CA GLY A 82 2.68 12.03 10.12
C GLY A 82 2.07 10.69 10.56
N ILE A 83 2.87 9.62 10.58
CA ILE A 83 2.46 8.28 11.02
C ILE A 83 3.36 7.77 12.15
N ASP A 84 2.86 6.86 12.98
CA ASP A 84 3.68 6.14 13.97
C ASP A 84 4.72 5.25 13.24
N PRO A 85 6.01 5.26 13.63
CA PRO A 85 7.04 4.42 13.00
C PRO A 85 6.72 2.92 13.03
N MET A 86 5.90 2.46 13.97
CA MET A 86 5.44 1.07 14.03
C MET A 86 4.67 0.63 12.80
N HIS A 87 4.05 1.53 12.04
CA HIS A 87 3.45 1.15 10.77
C HIS A 87 4.49 0.75 9.72
N ILE A 88 5.59 1.50 9.61
CA ILE A 88 6.70 1.18 8.70
C ILE A 88 7.40 -0.09 9.18
N VAL A 89 7.67 -0.21 10.48
CA VAL A 89 8.25 -1.42 11.09
C VAL A 89 7.36 -2.63 10.82
N GLY A 90 6.05 -2.52 10.99
CA GLY A 90 5.09 -3.58 10.74
C GLY A 90 5.15 -4.11 9.30
N ALA A 91 5.17 -3.20 8.33
CA ALA A 91 5.35 -3.54 6.92
C ALA A 91 6.67 -4.30 6.69
N ILE A 92 7.81 -3.75 7.13
CA ILE A 92 9.13 -4.39 6.95
C ILE A 92 9.17 -5.77 7.63
N VAL A 93 8.68 -5.88 8.86
CA VAL A 93 8.74 -7.11 9.66
C VAL A 93 7.90 -8.21 9.03
N GLY A 94 6.67 -7.94 8.61
CA GLY A 94 5.86 -8.98 8.01
C GLY A 94 6.39 -9.41 6.63
N GLU A 95 6.94 -8.49 5.84
CA GLU A 95 7.54 -8.79 4.53
C GLU A 95 8.69 -9.77 4.69
N HIS A 96 9.61 -9.44 5.61
CA HIS A 96 10.77 -10.26 5.91
C HIS A 96 10.46 -11.50 6.74
N THR A 97 9.25 -11.63 7.28
CA THR A 97 8.81 -12.87 7.93
C THR A 97 8.17 -13.81 6.92
N TYR A 98 7.23 -13.36 6.10
CA TYR A 98 6.39 -14.24 5.28
C TYR A 98 6.76 -14.30 3.80
N ASN A 99 7.42 -13.28 3.26
CA ASN A 99 7.64 -13.17 1.82
C ASN A 99 9.09 -13.43 1.44
N VAL A 100 10.04 -12.75 2.11
CA VAL A 100 11.47 -12.82 1.79
C VAL A 100 12.33 -12.97 3.04
N ASP A 101 13.61 -13.27 2.88
CA ASP A 101 14.58 -13.27 3.99
C ASP A 101 15.21 -11.87 4.14
N ALA A 102 15.45 -11.44 5.38
CA ALA A 102 16.20 -10.22 5.66
C ALA A 102 17.71 -10.43 5.38
N TYR A 103 18.40 -9.37 4.96
CA TYR A 103 19.86 -9.35 5.03
C TYR A 103 20.33 -8.95 6.42
N ASP A 104 21.55 -9.36 6.77
CA ASP A 104 22.11 -9.10 8.10
C ASP A 104 22.47 -7.62 8.32
N ARG A 105 22.54 -6.83 7.24
CA ARG A 105 23.02 -5.45 7.25
C ARG A 105 22.33 -4.60 6.18
N LEU A 106 22.11 -3.32 6.49
CA LEU A 106 21.57 -2.34 5.54
C LEU A 106 22.48 -2.17 4.30
N GLN A 107 23.80 -2.23 4.49
CA GLN A 107 24.81 -2.12 3.43
C GLN A 107 24.62 -3.15 2.31
N THR A 108 24.15 -4.36 2.64
CA THR A 108 23.90 -5.41 1.65
C THR A 108 22.77 -5.02 0.69
N TYR A 109 21.77 -4.28 1.17
CA TYR A 109 20.70 -3.76 0.30
C TYR A 109 21.24 -2.72 -0.68
N TYR A 110 22.10 -1.80 -0.25
CA TYR A 110 22.76 -0.84 -1.16
C TYR A 110 23.60 -1.52 -2.24
N VAL A 111 24.40 -2.53 -1.87
CA VAL A 111 25.22 -3.27 -2.85
C VAL A 111 24.34 -3.93 -3.92
N LYS A 112 23.21 -4.52 -3.51
CA LYS A 112 22.23 -5.05 -4.45
C LYS A 112 21.60 -3.95 -5.31
N ALA A 113 21.23 -2.81 -4.75
CA ALA A 113 20.69 -1.69 -5.51
C ALA A 113 21.64 -1.28 -6.65
N ILE A 114 22.93 -1.10 -6.34
CA ILE A 114 23.95 -0.70 -7.32
C ILE A 114 24.10 -1.72 -8.45
N SER A 115 24.02 -3.02 -8.17
CA SER A 115 24.20 -4.03 -9.23
C SER A 115 23.10 -3.94 -10.31
N TYR A 116 21.89 -3.52 -9.96
CA TYR A 116 20.78 -3.38 -10.90
C TYR A 116 20.89 -2.12 -11.76
N LEU A 117 21.53 -1.05 -11.27
CA LEU A 117 21.72 0.19 -12.04
C LEU A 117 22.63 0.01 -13.27
N SER A 118 23.37 -1.09 -13.34
CA SER A 118 24.21 -1.43 -14.50
C SER A 118 23.46 -2.17 -15.61
N SER A 119 22.21 -2.57 -15.37
CA SER A 119 21.38 -3.29 -16.34
C SER A 119 20.54 -2.32 -17.18
N LYS A 120 20.26 -2.69 -18.43
CA LYS A 120 19.24 -2.00 -19.24
C LYS A 120 17.86 -2.57 -18.89
N LEU A 121 17.10 -1.82 -18.11
CA LEU A 121 15.76 -2.19 -17.68
C LEU A 121 14.73 -1.65 -18.69
N SER A 122 13.67 -2.43 -18.92
CA SER A 122 12.48 -2.05 -19.70
C SER A 122 11.26 -2.58 -18.97
N PHE A 123 10.17 -1.80 -18.97
CA PHE A 123 8.87 -2.24 -18.51
C PHE A 123 8.05 -2.66 -19.72
N ALA A 124 7.96 -3.96 -19.97
CA ALA A 124 7.35 -4.50 -21.18
C ALA A 124 6.77 -5.89 -20.94
N TYR A 125 5.78 -6.26 -21.75
CA TYR A 125 5.23 -7.61 -21.84
C TYR A 125 5.32 -8.12 -23.28
N GLU A 126 5.88 -9.31 -23.49
CA GLU A 126 6.10 -9.91 -24.82
C GLU A 126 6.73 -8.96 -25.87
N GLY A 127 7.51 -7.98 -25.42
CA GLY A 127 8.20 -7.00 -26.27
C GLY A 127 7.42 -5.71 -26.52
N GLU A 128 6.18 -5.59 -26.05
CA GLU A 128 5.42 -4.33 -26.06
C GLU A 128 5.76 -3.51 -24.80
N ASP A 129 6.26 -2.28 -25.00
CA ASP A 129 6.56 -1.37 -23.90
C ASP A 129 5.27 -0.90 -23.22
N ILE A 130 5.33 -0.72 -21.91
CA ILE A 130 4.19 -0.27 -21.13
C ILE A 130 3.68 1.11 -21.58
N THR A 131 4.56 2.00 -22.07
CA THR A 131 4.13 3.31 -22.58
C THR A 131 3.20 3.15 -23.78
N ASP A 132 3.47 2.19 -24.65
CA ASP A 132 2.66 1.92 -25.84
C ASP A 132 1.38 1.16 -25.45
N PHE A 133 1.49 0.18 -24.55
CA PHE A 133 0.36 -0.64 -24.11
C PHE A 133 -0.77 0.20 -23.52
N VAL A 134 -0.44 1.21 -22.71
CA VAL A 134 -1.44 2.06 -22.04
C VAL A 134 -2.07 3.12 -22.95
N GLU A 135 -1.67 3.20 -24.23
CA GLU A 135 -2.33 4.04 -25.24
C GLU A 135 -3.55 3.36 -25.89
N ARG A 136 -3.75 2.06 -25.62
CA ARG A 136 -4.86 1.29 -26.20
C ARG A 136 -6.24 1.89 -25.81
N PRO A 137 -7.27 1.80 -26.68
CA PRO A 137 -8.57 2.45 -26.46
C PRO A 137 -9.27 2.11 -25.13
N GLN A 138 -8.99 0.94 -24.56
CA GLN A 138 -9.49 0.48 -23.27
C GLN A 138 -9.06 1.42 -22.13
N PHE A 139 -7.89 2.04 -22.22
CA PHE A 139 -7.36 2.97 -21.20
C PHE A 139 -7.88 4.40 -21.33
N ARG A 140 -8.77 4.67 -22.29
CA ARG A 140 -9.28 6.03 -22.54
C ARG A 140 -9.95 6.67 -21.32
N GLU A 141 -10.54 5.87 -20.43
CA GLU A 141 -11.14 6.36 -19.18
C GLU A 141 -10.11 6.88 -18.16
N CYS A 142 -8.85 6.49 -18.30
CA CYS A 142 -7.75 6.95 -17.45
C CYS A 142 -7.13 8.27 -17.95
N VAL A 143 -7.47 8.71 -19.17
CA VAL A 143 -6.96 9.96 -19.76
C VAL A 143 -7.45 11.15 -18.94
N GLY A 144 -6.52 12.07 -18.61
CA GLY A 144 -6.82 13.28 -17.86
C GLY A 144 -6.63 13.16 -16.34
N LYS A 145 -6.34 11.96 -15.83
CA LYS A 145 -5.91 11.78 -14.43
C LYS A 145 -4.49 12.32 -14.28
N SER A 146 -4.36 13.37 -13.48
CA SER A 146 -3.07 14.03 -13.25
C SER A 146 -2.33 13.51 -12.02
N ASP A 147 -3.05 12.97 -11.04
CA ASP A 147 -2.47 12.34 -9.86
C ASP A 147 -1.94 10.94 -10.20
N SER A 148 -0.70 10.67 -9.80
CA SER A 148 -0.02 9.41 -10.12
C SER A 148 -0.74 8.19 -9.56
N TYR A 149 -1.33 8.29 -8.37
CA TYR A 149 -2.05 7.17 -7.76
C TYR A 149 -3.31 6.87 -8.55
N GLU A 150 -4.15 7.89 -8.79
CA GLU A 150 -5.40 7.72 -9.55
C GLU A 150 -5.14 7.18 -10.96
N LEU A 151 -4.11 7.68 -11.63
CA LEU A 151 -3.76 7.26 -12.98
C LEU A 151 -3.38 5.77 -13.04
N TRP A 152 -2.47 5.33 -12.18
CA TRP A 152 -1.97 3.96 -12.19
C TRP A 152 -2.97 2.96 -11.62
N GLU A 153 -3.76 3.35 -10.61
CA GLU A 153 -4.90 2.57 -10.13
C GLU A 153 -5.95 2.36 -11.24
N CYS A 154 -6.30 3.42 -11.98
CA CYS A 154 -7.22 3.30 -13.13
C CYS A 154 -6.68 2.31 -14.18
N ARG A 155 -5.40 2.40 -14.53
CA ARG A 155 -4.77 1.48 -15.49
C ARG A 155 -4.78 0.04 -14.98
N GLU A 156 -4.52 -0.18 -13.69
CA GLU A 156 -4.61 -1.52 -13.11
C GLU A 156 -6.05 -2.06 -13.10
N GLN A 157 -7.06 -1.21 -12.88
CA GLN A 157 -8.46 -1.60 -12.99
C GLN A 157 -8.83 -1.98 -14.44
N VAL A 158 -8.40 -1.19 -15.43
CA VAL A 158 -8.58 -1.51 -16.86
C VAL A 158 -7.90 -2.84 -17.20
N TRP A 159 -6.68 -3.08 -16.73
CA TRP A 159 -5.98 -4.36 -16.90
C TRP A 159 -6.80 -5.52 -16.37
N ASN A 160 -7.24 -5.45 -15.11
CA ASN A 160 -8.00 -6.52 -14.47
C ASN A 160 -9.36 -6.76 -15.14
N LEU A 161 -10.02 -5.72 -15.62
CA LEU A 161 -11.34 -5.80 -16.24
C LEU A 161 -11.27 -6.25 -17.70
N SER A 162 -10.27 -5.81 -18.46
CA SER A 162 -10.27 -5.93 -19.92
C SER A 162 -9.25 -6.92 -20.47
N PHE A 163 -8.12 -7.11 -19.78
CA PHE A 163 -6.97 -7.84 -20.34
C PHE A 163 -6.64 -9.11 -19.58
N ARG A 164 -6.55 -9.07 -18.24
CA ARG A 164 -6.12 -10.19 -17.41
C ARG A 164 -6.88 -11.49 -17.72
N GLY A 165 -6.14 -12.51 -18.16
CA GLY A 165 -6.68 -13.83 -18.52
C GLY A 165 -7.60 -13.86 -19.75
N LYS A 166 -7.58 -12.80 -20.58
CA LYS A 166 -8.48 -12.63 -21.75
C LYS A 166 -7.69 -12.51 -23.04
N THR A 167 -8.39 -12.73 -24.16
CA THR A 167 -7.87 -12.44 -25.50
C THR A 167 -8.48 -11.13 -26.00
N VAL A 168 -7.65 -10.17 -26.38
CA VAL A 168 -8.06 -8.83 -26.84
C VAL A 168 -7.33 -8.53 -28.15
N GLY A 169 -8.08 -8.25 -29.22
CA GLY A 169 -7.47 -7.95 -30.52
C GLY A 169 -6.68 -9.11 -31.15
N GLY A 170 -6.97 -10.36 -30.74
CA GLY A 170 -6.25 -11.56 -31.21
C GLY A 170 -5.03 -11.94 -30.38
N GLU A 171 -4.67 -11.14 -29.38
CA GLU A 171 -3.56 -11.38 -28.46
C GLU A 171 -4.08 -11.90 -27.12
N SER A 172 -3.44 -12.93 -26.56
CA SER A 172 -3.84 -13.54 -25.28
C SER A 172 -2.98 -13.02 -24.14
N PHE A 173 -3.61 -12.57 -23.06
CA PHE A 173 -2.94 -12.01 -21.90
C PHE A 173 -2.98 -12.97 -20.70
N PRO A 174 -1.95 -12.96 -19.85
CA PRO A 174 -1.86 -13.87 -18.71
C PRO A 174 -2.92 -13.53 -17.65
N ASP A 175 -3.36 -14.55 -16.90
CA ASP A 175 -4.11 -14.35 -15.66
C ASP A 175 -3.17 -13.97 -14.52
N ASP A 176 -2.52 -12.82 -14.65
CA ASP A 176 -1.58 -12.27 -13.66
C ASP A 176 -1.85 -10.79 -13.39
N ARG A 177 -1.25 -10.25 -12.31
CA ARG A 177 -1.39 -8.85 -11.90
C ARG A 177 -0.66 -7.93 -12.86
N PHE A 178 -1.19 -6.73 -13.08
CA PHE A 178 -0.62 -5.73 -14.00
C PHE A 178 0.85 -5.42 -13.69
N GLY A 179 1.13 -5.15 -12.41
CA GLY A 179 2.49 -4.96 -11.91
C GLY A 179 3.42 -6.15 -12.19
N ALA A 180 2.90 -7.38 -12.13
CA ALA A 180 3.69 -8.57 -12.39
C ALA A 180 3.96 -8.79 -13.88
N THR A 181 3.00 -8.46 -14.73
CA THR A 181 3.09 -8.63 -16.18
C THR A 181 4.05 -7.65 -16.85
N PHE A 182 4.02 -6.36 -16.47
CA PHE A 182 4.79 -5.32 -17.18
C PHE A 182 6.02 -4.82 -16.44
N PHE A 183 6.04 -4.87 -15.11
CA PHE A 183 7.02 -4.14 -14.31
C PHE A 183 8.14 -5.01 -13.75
N GLN A 184 8.37 -6.20 -14.32
CA GLN A 184 9.27 -7.21 -13.75
C GLN A 184 10.20 -7.81 -14.81
N PRO A 185 11.28 -7.10 -15.19
CA PRO A 185 12.17 -7.48 -16.28
C PRO A 185 13.08 -8.69 -15.97
N PHE A 186 13.11 -9.18 -14.73
CA PHE A 186 13.99 -10.31 -14.35
C PHE A 186 13.23 -11.52 -13.82
N TYR A 187 12.26 -11.33 -12.94
CA TYR A 187 11.53 -12.40 -12.28
C TYR A 187 10.12 -11.96 -11.92
N ALA A 188 9.12 -12.73 -12.35
CA ALA A 188 7.73 -12.52 -11.98
C ALA A 188 7.53 -12.58 -10.45
N GLY A 189 6.75 -11.65 -9.92
CA GLY A 189 6.41 -11.47 -8.50
C GLY A 189 7.43 -10.73 -7.62
N GLN A 190 8.58 -10.27 -8.10
CA GLN A 190 9.60 -9.69 -7.21
C GLN A 190 9.30 -8.26 -6.72
N THR A 191 9.63 -8.07 -5.46
CA THR A 191 9.64 -6.82 -4.70
C THR A 191 11.06 -6.56 -4.20
N PHE A 192 11.40 -5.29 -3.95
CA PHE A 192 12.80 -4.88 -3.76
C PHE A 192 13.03 -3.96 -2.56
N GLY A 193 14.30 -3.89 -2.13
CA GLY A 193 14.71 -3.06 -1.01
C GLY A 193 14.19 -3.56 0.33
N LEU A 194 14.41 -2.78 1.38
CA LEU A 194 13.99 -3.15 2.74
C LEU A 194 12.45 -3.15 2.90
N GLY A 195 11.76 -2.28 2.16
CA GLY A 195 10.30 -2.21 2.15
C GLY A 195 9.63 -3.27 1.27
N GLN A 196 10.39 -4.01 0.45
CA GLN A 196 9.85 -4.90 -0.58
C GLN A 196 8.76 -4.21 -1.42
N LEU A 197 9.06 -3.04 -1.95
CA LEU A 197 8.16 -2.34 -2.87
C LEU A 197 8.31 -2.89 -4.28
N ASN A 198 7.21 -2.84 -5.04
CA ASN A 198 7.23 -3.11 -6.48
C ASN A 198 7.22 -1.78 -7.27
N PRO A 199 7.67 -1.78 -8.54
CA PRO A 199 7.75 -0.55 -9.33
C PRO A 199 6.41 0.16 -9.55
N LEU A 200 5.31 -0.58 -9.73
CA LEU A 200 3.98 0.00 -9.93
C LEU A 200 3.54 0.78 -8.68
N THR A 201 3.76 0.24 -7.47
CA THR A 201 3.47 0.95 -6.22
C THR A 201 4.32 2.22 -6.07
N ALA A 202 5.58 2.19 -6.48
CA ALA A 202 6.40 3.39 -6.47
C ALA A 202 5.87 4.46 -7.44
N LEU A 203 5.49 4.05 -8.66
CA LEU A 203 4.87 4.94 -9.64
C LEU A 203 3.54 5.51 -9.13
N GLN A 204 2.70 4.70 -8.49
CA GLN A 204 1.47 5.14 -7.83
C GLN A 204 1.72 6.21 -6.77
N MET A 205 2.74 6.03 -5.93
CA MET A 205 3.07 6.95 -4.83
C MET A 205 3.89 8.18 -5.25
N SER A 206 4.33 8.26 -6.51
CA SER A 206 5.30 9.26 -6.97
C SER A 206 4.90 10.70 -6.64
N ASP A 207 3.65 11.09 -6.88
CA ASP A 207 3.21 12.47 -6.64
C ASP A 207 3.14 12.80 -5.15
N LEU A 208 2.63 11.88 -4.34
CA LEU A 208 2.58 12.04 -2.89
C LEU A 208 4.00 12.17 -2.30
N VAL A 209 4.92 11.30 -2.73
CA VAL A 209 6.31 11.33 -2.27
C VAL A 209 7.03 12.60 -2.74
N HIS A 210 6.79 13.04 -3.98
CA HIS A 210 7.32 14.30 -4.47
C HIS A 210 6.82 15.49 -3.64
N GLN A 211 5.52 15.52 -3.33
CA GLN A 211 4.91 16.58 -2.54
C GLN A 211 5.42 16.62 -1.10
N VAL A 212 5.60 15.46 -0.46
CA VAL A 212 5.90 15.36 0.96
C VAL A 212 7.41 15.34 1.24
N SER A 213 8.17 14.54 0.50
CA SER A 213 9.62 14.35 0.71
C SER A 213 10.49 15.13 -0.28
N GLY A 214 9.91 15.73 -1.33
CA GLY A 214 10.66 16.49 -2.33
C GLY A 214 11.48 15.64 -3.31
N LEU A 215 11.30 14.31 -3.31
CA LEU A 215 12.00 13.43 -4.25
C LEU A 215 11.52 13.69 -5.69
N PRO A 216 12.34 13.46 -6.73
CA PRO A 216 11.92 13.59 -8.11
C PRO A 216 10.72 12.68 -8.42
N LYS A 217 9.79 13.19 -9.25
CA LYS A 217 8.72 12.34 -9.78
C LYS A 217 9.31 11.21 -10.63
N LEU A 218 8.75 10.03 -10.47
CA LEU A 218 9.10 8.86 -11.25
C LEU A 218 8.37 8.88 -12.59
N ASP A 219 9.10 8.48 -13.63
CA ASP A 219 8.56 8.27 -14.97
C ASP A 219 8.66 6.78 -15.31
N VAL A 220 7.60 6.23 -15.89
CA VAL A 220 7.60 4.85 -16.37
C VAL A 220 8.56 4.66 -17.54
N GLY A 221 8.84 5.72 -18.31
CA GLY A 221 9.86 5.73 -19.35
C GLY A 221 11.30 5.69 -18.83
N ASP A 222 11.53 5.78 -17.51
CA ASP A 222 12.84 5.56 -16.87
C ASP A 222 12.78 4.44 -15.81
N PRO A 223 12.76 3.16 -16.25
CA PRO A 223 12.75 2.03 -15.35
C PRO A 223 13.94 2.00 -14.38
N ASN A 224 15.11 2.50 -14.79
CA ASN A 224 16.29 2.53 -13.92
C ASN A 224 16.11 3.44 -12.71
N ALA A 225 15.51 4.62 -12.90
CA ALA A 225 15.19 5.52 -11.80
C ALA A 225 14.16 4.91 -10.84
N VAL A 226 13.14 4.22 -11.37
CA VAL A 226 12.14 3.53 -10.54
C VAL A 226 12.79 2.41 -9.72
N TYR A 227 13.62 1.57 -10.36
CA TYR A 227 14.34 0.49 -9.68
C TYR A 227 15.32 0.99 -8.64
N LYS A 228 16.08 2.04 -8.95
CA LYS A 228 16.95 2.70 -7.98
C LYS A 228 16.17 3.07 -6.72
N THR A 229 15.02 3.70 -6.91
CA THR A 229 14.19 4.24 -5.84
C THR A 229 13.66 3.15 -4.90
N ILE A 230 13.14 2.05 -5.45
CA ILE A 230 12.60 0.97 -4.61
C ILE A 230 13.69 0.13 -3.93
N MET A 231 14.91 0.12 -4.49
CA MET A 231 16.03 -0.68 -3.98
C MET A 231 16.89 0.07 -2.96
N ASP A 232 17.08 1.38 -3.13
CA ASP A 232 17.91 2.21 -2.27
C ASP A 232 17.23 2.43 -0.91
N PRO A 233 17.82 1.97 0.21
CA PRO A 233 17.27 2.17 1.54
C PRO A 233 16.98 3.63 1.93
N ASP A 234 17.69 4.61 1.35
CA ASP A 234 17.45 6.02 1.63
C ASP A 234 16.24 6.59 0.90
N LEU A 235 15.85 5.98 -0.22
CA LEU A 235 14.72 6.43 -1.03
C LEU A 235 13.46 5.61 -0.73
N THR A 236 13.61 4.30 -0.54
CA THR A 236 12.49 3.36 -0.45
C THR A 236 11.58 3.62 0.77
N LEU A 237 12.12 4.11 1.89
CA LEU A 237 11.35 4.31 3.12
C LEU A 237 10.28 5.40 3.00
N ASP A 238 10.52 6.45 2.20
CA ASP A 238 9.51 7.46 1.91
C ASP A 238 8.32 6.85 1.16
N TYR A 239 8.57 5.93 0.23
CA TYR A 239 7.52 5.24 -0.52
C TYR A 239 6.76 4.22 0.34
N VAL A 240 7.43 3.57 1.30
CA VAL A 240 6.76 2.73 2.30
C VAL A 240 5.82 3.58 3.15
N ALA A 241 6.32 4.69 3.68
CA ALA A 241 5.55 5.62 4.50
C ALA A 241 4.35 6.20 3.73
N ALA A 242 4.54 6.61 2.48
CA ALA A 242 3.49 7.09 1.59
C ALA A 242 2.39 6.04 1.36
N THR A 243 2.77 4.78 1.12
CA THR A 243 1.83 3.67 0.91
C THR A 243 0.96 3.42 2.15
N ILE A 244 1.56 3.50 3.33
CA ILE A 244 0.86 3.36 4.61
C ILE A 244 -0.06 4.56 4.84
N ARG A 245 0.44 5.78 4.68
CA ARG A 245 -0.36 7.01 4.81
C ARG A 245 -1.58 6.97 3.89
N LYS A 246 -1.40 6.59 2.63
CA LYS A 246 -2.49 6.39 1.67
C LYS A 246 -3.53 5.38 2.16
N SER A 247 -3.08 4.30 2.80
CA SER A 247 -3.99 3.29 3.38
C SER A 247 -4.82 3.86 4.54
N ILE A 248 -4.18 4.64 5.43
CA ILE A 248 -4.87 5.31 6.55
C ILE A 248 -5.89 6.32 5.99
N ASP A 249 -5.49 7.17 5.04
CA ASP A 249 -6.36 8.16 4.41
C ASP A 249 -7.57 7.52 3.72
N ALA A 250 -7.34 6.46 2.95
CA ALA A 250 -8.39 5.77 2.22
C ALA A 250 -9.45 5.19 3.19
N TYR A 251 -9.02 4.52 4.26
CA TYR A 251 -9.97 3.96 5.23
C TYR A 251 -10.71 5.05 6.00
N GLN A 252 -10.03 6.13 6.37
CA GLN A 252 -10.64 7.24 7.09
C GLN A 252 -11.69 7.96 6.23
N SER A 253 -11.34 8.28 4.99
CA SER A 253 -12.18 9.09 4.09
C SER A 253 -13.28 8.31 3.37
N ILE A 254 -13.03 7.04 3.01
CA ILE A 254 -13.97 6.23 2.22
C ILE A 254 -14.80 5.33 3.14
N ALA A 255 -14.15 4.59 4.05
CA ALA A 255 -14.81 3.60 4.88
C ALA A 255 -15.29 4.17 6.24
N GLY A 256 -14.86 5.38 6.61
CA GLY A 256 -15.19 6.00 7.88
C GLY A 256 -14.46 5.37 9.08
N PHE A 257 -13.31 4.73 8.87
CA PHE A 257 -12.52 4.11 9.92
C PHE A 257 -11.13 4.72 10.04
N ASP A 258 -10.77 5.17 11.23
CA ASP A 258 -9.41 5.57 11.54
C ASP A 258 -8.59 4.36 11.98
N ILE A 259 -7.65 3.95 11.12
CA ILE A 259 -6.75 2.82 11.34
C ILE A 259 -5.34 3.24 11.82
N SER A 260 -5.12 4.53 12.10
CA SER A 260 -3.80 5.04 12.50
C SER A 260 -3.34 4.52 13.87
N GLY A 261 -4.25 3.93 14.66
CA GLY A 261 -3.92 3.29 15.94
C GLY A 261 -3.50 1.82 15.83
N ASN A 262 -3.61 1.19 14.65
CA ASN A 262 -3.43 -0.25 14.51
C ASN A 262 -2.44 -0.62 13.37
N PRO A 263 -1.14 -0.78 13.70
CA PRO A 263 -0.12 -1.20 12.73
C PRO A 263 -0.37 -2.56 12.07
N GLY A 264 -1.10 -3.47 12.72
CA GLY A 264 -1.49 -4.74 12.09
C GLY A 264 -2.46 -4.56 10.93
N ILE A 265 -3.40 -3.60 11.01
CA ILE A 265 -4.30 -3.31 9.89
C ILE A 265 -3.54 -2.66 8.73
N THR A 266 -2.67 -1.68 8.99
CA THR A 266 -1.87 -1.09 7.91
C THR A 266 -0.90 -2.09 7.29
N SER A 267 -0.30 -2.99 8.08
CA SER A 267 0.57 -4.07 7.58
C SER A 267 -0.21 -5.08 6.75
N THR A 268 -1.46 -5.35 7.13
CA THR A 268 -2.38 -6.17 6.33
C THR A 268 -2.56 -5.54 4.95
N LEU A 269 -2.89 -4.24 4.89
CA LEU A 269 -3.10 -3.49 3.66
C LEU A 269 -1.82 -3.39 2.81
N TYR A 270 -0.67 -3.23 3.45
CA TYR A 270 0.63 -3.24 2.77
C TYR A 270 0.88 -4.59 2.07
N ASN A 271 0.57 -5.72 2.72
CA ASN A 271 0.70 -7.05 2.13
C ASN A 271 -0.28 -7.31 0.97
N VAL A 272 -1.51 -6.79 1.07
CA VAL A 272 -2.58 -7.16 0.12
C VAL A 272 -2.90 -6.12 -0.96
N GLY A 273 -2.34 -4.92 -0.85
CA GLY A 273 -2.53 -3.80 -1.78
C GLY A 273 -3.96 -3.26 -1.88
N ASN A 274 -4.14 -2.32 -2.81
CA ASN A 274 -5.41 -1.71 -3.23
C ASN A 274 -6.28 -1.19 -2.07
N PRO A 275 -5.74 -0.26 -1.24
CA PRO A 275 -6.44 0.20 -0.04
C PRO A 275 -7.78 0.89 -0.34
N GLU A 276 -7.88 1.70 -1.40
CA GLU A 276 -9.14 2.39 -1.76
C GLU A 276 -10.23 1.42 -2.19
N GLN A 277 -9.92 0.46 -3.06
CA GLN A 277 -10.88 -0.57 -3.47
C GLN A 277 -11.42 -1.35 -2.26
N ARG A 278 -10.54 -1.69 -1.31
CA ARG A 278 -10.93 -2.39 -0.07
C ARG A 278 -11.75 -1.50 0.85
N ALA A 279 -11.42 -0.22 0.97
CA ALA A 279 -12.18 0.74 1.75
C ALA A 279 -13.60 0.92 1.16
N HIS A 280 -13.73 1.02 -0.16
CA HIS A 280 -15.03 1.05 -0.84
C HIS A 280 -15.85 -0.22 -0.60
N ALA A 281 -15.21 -1.40 -0.67
CA ALA A 281 -15.88 -2.67 -0.40
C ALA A 281 -16.37 -2.76 1.06
N LEU A 282 -15.54 -2.33 2.03
CA LEU A 282 -15.93 -2.28 3.43
C LEU A 282 -17.08 -1.29 3.66
N LYS A 283 -17.02 -0.11 3.05
CA LYS A 283 -18.09 0.88 3.11
C LYS A 283 -19.41 0.30 2.59
N ALA A 284 -19.39 -0.32 1.41
CA ALA A 284 -20.58 -0.92 0.81
C ALA A 284 -21.17 -2.05 1.67
N GLU A 285 -20.32 -2.86 2.30
CA GLU A 285 -20.76 -3.88 3.26
C GLU A 285 -21.42 -3.25 4.50
N ASN A 286 -20.83 -2.21 5.08
CA ASN A 286 -21.38 -1.56 6.28
C ASN A 286 -22.64 -0.75 5.99
N ASP A 287 -22.74 -0.13 4.81
CA ASP A 287 -23.99 0.48 4.35
C ASP A 287 -25.13 -0.55 4.32
N ARG A 288 -24.87 -1.77 3.84
CA ARG A 288 -25.83 -2.88 3.87
C ARG A 288 -26.16 -3.36 5.28
N ARG A 289 -25.15 -3.52 6.14
CA ARG A 289 -25.34 -3.92 7.56
C ARG A 289 -26.19 -2.93 8.33
N ARG A 290 -25.91 -1.63 8.20
CA ARG A 290 -26.71 -0.57 8.83
C ARG A 290 -28.16 -0.59 8.37
N ALA A 291 -28.40 -0.78 7.06
CA ALA A 291 -29.76 -0.91 6.52
C ALA A 291 -30.50 -2.15 7.06
N ALA A 292 -29.77 -3.21 7.42
CA ALA A 292 -30.31 -4.43 8.02
C ALA A 292 -30.40 -4.37 9.57
N GLY A 293 -29.96 -3.28 10.21
CA GLY A 293 -29.89 -3.17 11.68
C GLY A 293 -28.78 -4.03 12.32
N GLU A 294 -27.81 -4.47 11.53
CA GLU A 294 -26.64 -5.23 11.98
C GLU A 294 -25.52 -4.30 12.44
N SER A 295 -24.65 -4.78 13.33
CA SER A 295 -23.43 -4.06 13.70
C SER A 295 -22.48 -3.95 12.51
N GLU A 296 -21.81 -2.80 12.41
CA GLU A 296 -20.77 -2.58 11.42
C GLU A 296 -19.64 -3.59 11.56
N LYS A 297 -19.08 -3.98 10.41
CA LYS A 297 -17.85 -4.75 10.33
C LYS A 297 -16.66 -3.80 10.45
N LEU A 298 -15.74 -4.10 11.37
CA LEU A 298 -14.46 -3.41 11.49
C LEU A 298 -13.44 -3.96 10.48
N PRO A 299 -12.40 -3.18 10.12
CA PRO A 299 -11.22 -3.72 9.45
C PRO A 299 -10.58 -4.84 10.29
N GLU A 300 -10.16 -5.92 9.63
CA GLU A 300 -9.55 -7.08 10.28
C GLU A 300 -8.17 -7.36 9.70
N GLU A 301 -7.25 -7.83 10.55
CA GLU A 301 -5.93 -8.23 10.14
C GLU A 301 -5.91 -9.58 9.39
N ASN A 302 -4.98 -9.74 8.45
CA ASN A 302 -4.60 -11.06 7.95
C ASN A 302 -3.46 -11.65 8.82
N TYR A 303 -2.95 -12.84 8.46
CA TYR A 303 -1.83 -13.49 9.15
C TYR A 303 -0.60 -12.58 9.35
N TYR A 304 -0.39 -11.64 8.41
CA TYR A 304 0.71 -10.71 8.41
C TYR A 304 0.51 -9.61 9.45
N GLY A 305 -0.63 -8.92 9.41
CA GLY A 305 -1.00 -7.94 10.40
C GLY A 305 -1.11 -8.52 11.81
N TRP A 306 -1.60 -9.75 11.90
CA TRP A 306 -1.72 -10.47 13.16
C TRP A 306 -0.38 -10.63 13.87
N LEU A 307 0.65 -11.04 13.13
CA LEU A 307 2.01 -11.17 13.66
C LEU A 307 2.53 -9.83 14.17
N VAL A 308 2.31 -8.75 13.40
CA VAL A 308 2.80 -7.42 13.75
C VAL A 308 2.21 -6.96 15.07
N ASN A 309 0.91 -7.12 15.26
CA ASN A 309 0.24 -6.78 16.51
C ASN A 309 0.69 -7.66 17.68
N ASP A 310 0.87 -8.97 17.47
CA ASP A 310 1.39 -9.91 18.48
C ASP A 310 2.81 -9.52 18.94
N LYS A 311 3.65 -9.08 18.01
CA LYS A 311 5.04 -8.66 18.27
C LYS A 311 5.20 -7.18 18.60
N LEU A 312 4.12 -6.41 18.59
CA LEU A 312 4.17 -4.95 18.75
C LEU A 312 4.86 -4.51 20.05
N PRO A 313 4.63 -5.13 21.22
CA PRO A 313 5.35 -4.75 22.45
C PRO A 313 6.87 -4.93 22.34
N GLU A 314 7.32 -6.01 21.68
CA GLU A 314 8.74 -6.30 21.49
C GLU A 314 9.39 -5.33 20.49
N LEU A 315 8.68 -5.03 19.40
CA LEU A 315 9.15 -4.08 18.38
C LEU A 315 9.24 -2.65 18.91
N LYS A 316 8.24 -2.22 19.69
CA LYS A 316 8.23 -0.90 20.34
C LYS A 316 9.43 -0.70 21.27
N ALA A 317 9.93 -1.76 21.92
CA ALA A 317 11.07 -1.63 22.81
C ALA A 317 12.40 -1.27 22.10
N LEU A 318 12.43 -1.28 20.76
CA LEU A 318 13.59 -0.87 19.96
C LEU A 318 13.64 0.63 19.64
N PHE A 319 12.53 1.36 19.77
CA PHE A 319 12.35 2.76 19.37
C PHE A 319 12.03 3.60 20.62
#